data_AF-A0AA88XZD9-F1
#
_entry.id   AF-A0AA88XZD9-F1
#
_cell.length_a   1.000
_cell.length_b   1.000
_cell.length_c   1.000
_cell.angle_alpha   90.00
_cell.angle_beta   90.00
_cell.angle_gamma   90.00
#
_symmetry.space_group_name_H-M   'P 1'
#
loop_
_entity.id
_entity.type
_entity.pdbx_description
1 polymer ?
#
loop_
_entity_poly.entity_id
_entity_poly.type
_entity_poly.pdbx_seq_one_letter_code
_entity_poly.pdbx_strand_id
1 'polypeptide(L)'
;MQESVGGIASFRLRLPEKNSYILYIYAKEDTPENKDNVYAQVCEYKIVQEECCSPPPEPFPPCAYLNWGPGTSFFKYRLATYQQTAQVITREGKAELQIKIPKSMQFMAKLKSEHHSDSELGGLCHDEDCSQEMRVTANLIEVEKEKDYPEFVFTQTQGSVVSFMVSMPNVGFYKLQLYAIPSNDTSQQLPGVYNYLVNCKSSQGTCVPYPKQYAQWKEGCYMWSPLCIHKSLGQPKVNFKVSIPKAEAVAVVTDSEWTHLQSVQPGIWTGEVEVGKYFDRGCKVTLNANYGGDRTNYATLLEYNI
;
A
#
# COMPACT_ATOMS: atom_id res chain seq x y z
N MET A 1 3.85 22.21 4.58
CA MET A 1 4.04 20.76 4.37
C MET A 1 5.41 20.54 3.76
N GLN A 2 6.23 19.71 4.40
CA GLN A 2 7.48 19.21 3.83
C GLN A 2 7.27 17.79 3.32
N GLU A 3 7.75 17.49 2.13
CA GLU A 3 7.88 16.13 1.60
C GLU A 3 9.30 15.91 1.07
N SER A 4 9.74 14.65 1.06
CA SER A 4 11.01 14.26 0.44
C SER A 4 10.74 13.15 -0.57
N VAL A 5 11.12 13.27 -1.83
CA VAL A 5 10.94 12.18 -2.83
C VAL A 5 12.12 12.22 -3.80
N GLY A 6 12.73 11.06 -4.08
CA GLY A 6 13.79 10.97 -5.10
C GLY A 6 15.03 11.84 -4.83
N GLY A 7 15.41 12.02 -3.55
CA GLY A 7 16.51 12.89 -3.16
C GLY A 7 16.18 14.39 -3.17
N ILE A 8 14.92 14.76 -3.45
CA ILE A 8 14.47 16.16 -3.47
C ILE A 8 13.58 16.42 -2.25
N ALA A 9 13.94 17.40 -1.44
CA ALA A 9 13.08 17.95 -0.40
C ALA A 9 12.21 19.09 -0.97
N SER A 10 10.88 18.95 -0.91
CA SER A 10 9.90 19.92 -1.41
C SER A 10 9.10 20.52 -0.26
N PHE A 11 8.85 21.82 -0.33
CA PHE A 11 8.11 22.57 0.69
C PHE A 11 6.89 23.24 0.06
N ARG A 12 5.70 22.88 0.54
CA ARG A 12 4.42 23.46 0.12
C ARG A 12 3.85 24.31 1.25
N LEU A 13 3.52 25.55 0.93
CA LEU A 13 3.08 26.55 1.89
C LEU A 13 1.64 26.96 1.61
N ARG A 14 0.88 27.23 2.67
CA ARG A 14 -0.43 27.89 2.64
C ARG A 14 -0.34 29.07 3.58
N LEU A 15 -0.17 30.26 3.03
CA LEU A 15 0.05 31.49 3.81
C LEU A 15 -1.32 32.12 4.11
N PRO A 16 -1.63 32.38 5.39
CA PRO A 16 -2.98 32.80 5.80
C PRO A 16 -3.26 34.27 5.45
N GLU A 17 -2.23 35.11 5.41
CA GLU A 17 -2.37 36.56 5.33
C GLU A 17 -1.43 37.17 4.29
N LYS A 18 -1.81 38.36 3.79
CA LYS A 18 -0.98 39.16 2.91
C LYS A 18 0.19 39.73 3.72
N ASN A 19 1.36 39.11 3.62
CA ASN A 19 2.55 39.55 4.35
C ASN A 19 3.85 39.01 3.73
N SER A 20 4.99 39.46 4.23
CA SER A 20 6.28 38.83 4.02
C SER A 20 6.57 37.81 5.13
N TYR A 21 7.06 36.64 4.74
CA TYR A 21 7.43 35.53 5.61
C TYR A 21 8.90 35.17 5.36
N ILE A 22 9.60 34.70 6.39
CA ILE A 22 10.93 34.10 6.25
C ILE A 22 10.80 32.60 6.51
N LEU A 23 11.25 31.77 5.57
CA LEU A 23 11.33 30.32 5.70
C LEU A 23 12.79 29.93 5.93
N TYR A 24 13.08 29.39 7.11
CA TYR A 24 14.34 28.75 7.43
C TYR A 24 14.23 27.24 7.17
N ILE A 25 15.19 26.67 6.43
CA ILE A 25 15.29 25.24 6.21
C ILE A 25 16.50 24.73 6.96
N TYR A 26 16.27 23.73 7.80
CA TYR A 26 17.29 23.03 8.56
C TYR A 26 17.45 21.61 8.04
N ALA A 27 18.68 21.12 7.96
CA ALA A 27 18.98 19.76 7.55
C ALA A 27 20.06 19.14 8.44
N LYS A 28 20.03 17.82 8.52
CA LYS A 28 21.01 16.97 9.21
C LYS A 28 21.27 15.76 8.33
N GLU A 29 22.52 15.30 8.28
CA GLU A 29 22.86 14.02 7.68
C GLU A 29 22.41 12.87 8.61
N ASP A 30 21.60 11.95 8.07
CA ASP A 30 21.10 10.78 8.80
C ASP A 30 22.07 9.61 8.64
N THR A 31 23.09 9.54 9.49
CA THR A 31 24.03 8.42 9.56
C THR A 31 23.92 7.67 10.89
N PRO A 32 24.18 6.35 10.93
CA PRO A 32 24.18 5.57 12.17
C PRO A 32 25.14 6.12 13.25
N GLU A 33 26.22 6.77 12.83
CA GLU A 33 27.23 7.37 13.69
C GLU A 33 26.78 8.72 14.25
N ASN A 34 25.90 9.43 13.53
CA ASN A 34 25.45 10.76 13.92
C ASN A 34 24.26 10.70 14.90
N LYS A 35 24.59 10.53 16.18
CA LYS A 35 23.62 10.46 17.30
C LYS A 35 23.19 11.82 17.84
N ASP A 36 23.72 12.92 17.34
CA ASP A 36 23.30 14.25 17.80
C ASP A 36 21.90 14.58 17.23
N ASN A 37 21.15 15.46 17.89
CA ASN A 37 19.86 15.95 17.36
C ASN A 37 20.01 17.35 16.77
N VAL A 38 21.22 17.68 16.30
CA VAL A 38 21.56 19.04 15.87
C VAL A 38 21.30 19.17 14.38
N TYR A 39 20.44 20.12 14.01
CA TYR A 39 20.21 20.46 12.61
C TYR A 39 20.93 21.78 12.28
N ALA A 40 21.58 21.83 11.12
CA ALA A 40 22.17 23.06 10.61
C ALA A 40 21.17 23.80 9.72
N GLN A 41 21.11 25.13 9.81
CA GLN A 41 20.37 25.93 8.84
C GLN A 41 21.10 25.85 7.49
N VAL A 42 20.43 25.33 6.47
CA VAL A 42 21.02 25.12 5.13
C VAL A 42 20.46 26.08 4.09
N CYS A 43 19.28 26.66 4.34
CA CYS A 43 18.68 27.62 3.41
C CYS A 43 17.76 28.61 4.13
N GLU A 44 17.63 29.80 3.57
CA GLU A 44 16.72 30.85 4.03
C GLU A 44 16.02 31.48 2.81
N TYR A 45 14.70 31.64 2.87
CA TYR A 45 13.90 32.28 1.83
C TYR A 45 13.05 33.41 2.41
N LYS A 46 12.99 34.54 1.71
CA LYS A 46 11.92 35.53 1.89
C LYS A 46 10.78 35.24 0.93
N ILE A 47 9.58 35.04 1.45
CA ILE A 47 8.37 34.75 0.68
C ILE A 47 7.41 35.92 0.86
N VAL A 48 6.93 36.50 -0.24
CA VAL A 48 5.99 37.61 -0.22
C VAL A 48 4.64 37.11 -0.73
N GLN A 49 3.61 37.19 0.12
CA GLN A 49 2.23 36.89 -0.24
C GLN A 49 1.51 38.19 -0.56
N GLU A 50 1.20 38.43 -1.83
CA GLU A 50 0.56 39.66 -2.29
C GLU A 50 -0.98 39.58 -2.26
N GLU A 51 -1.50 38.36 -2.41
CA GLU A 51 -2.93 38.04 -2.48
C GLU A 51 -3.25 36.84 -1.59
N CYS A 52 -4.40 36.86 -0.92
CA CYS A 52 -4.87 35.74 -0.10
C CYS A 52 -6.25 35.26 -0.55
N CYS A 53 -6.44 33.95 -0.42
CA CYS A 53 -7.77 33.37 -0.51
C CYS A 53 -8.67 33.93 0.60
N SER A 54 -9.93 34.20 0.26
CA SER A 54 -11.00 34.48 1.21
C SER A 54 -12.07 33.38 1.07
N PRO A 55 -12.25 32.53 2.09
CA PRO A 55 -11.62 32.56 3.41
C PRO A 55 -10.13 32.16 3.40
N PRO A 56 -9.36 32.49 4.45
CA PRO A 56 -7.96 32.08 4.59
C PRO A 56 -7.78 30.56 4.42
N PRO A 57 -6.68 30.11 3.81
CA PRO A 57 -6.43 28.70 3.60
C PRO A 57 -6.17 27.99 4.93
N GLU A 58 -6.78 26.82 5.13
CA GLU A 58 -6.47 25.96 6.27
C GLU A 58 -5.05 25.37 6.18
N PRO A 59 -4.35 25.23 7.32
CA PRO A 59 -3.02 24.64 7.35
C PRO A 59 -3.03 23.19 6.84
N PHE A 60 -1.89 22.75 6.30
CA PHE A 60 -1.74 21.33 6.00
C PHE A 60 -1.71 20.52 7.31
N PRO A 61 -2.24 19.28 7.30
CA PRO A 61 -2.16 18.37 8.43
C PRO A 61 -0.71 18.15 8.92
N PRO A 62 -0.49 18.06 10.23
CA PRO A 62 0.82 17.71 10.77
C PRO A 62 1.20 16.28 10.41
N CYS A 63 2.46 16.04 10.05
CA CYS A 63 3.00 14.67 9.92
C CYS A 63 3.49 14.19 11.30
N ALA A 64 3.08 13.00 11.74
CA ALA A 64 3.46 12.45 13.04
C ALA A 64 4.92 11.96 13.08
N TYR A 65 5.52 11.66 11.92
CA TYR A 65 6.87 11.09 11.78
C TYR A 65 7.79 12.00 10.96
N LEU A 66 7.84 13.29 11.34
CA LEU A 66 8.73 14.35 10.81
C LEU A 66 8.50 14.77 9.33
N ASN A 67 8.30 13.85 8.38
CA ASN A 67 8.17 14.17 6.94
C ASN A 67 7.09 13.34 6.21
N TRP A 68 6.49 13.95 5.17
CA TRP A 68 5.72 13.22 4.17
C TRP A 68 6.66 12.61 3.13
N GLY A 69 6.34 11.42 2.60
CA GLY A 69 7.22 10.70 1.68
C GLY A 69 7.79 9.39 2.24
N PRO A 70 8.85 8.84 1.60
CA PRO A 70 9.56 7.67 2.05
C PRO A 70 10.34 7.96 3.32
N GLY A 71 10.34 7.00 4.25
CA GLY A 71 11.24 6.97 5.41
C GLY A 71 12.51 6.18 5.13
N THR A 72 13.45 6.16 6.08
CA THR A 72 14.74 5.44 5.97
C THR A 72 14.58 3.98 5.58
N SER A 73 13.56 3.30 6.12
CA SER A 73 13.24 1.89 5.81
C SER A 73 12.84 1.66 4.34
N PHE A 74 12.27 2.66 3.66
CA PHE A 74 11.94 2.55 2.23
C PHE A 74 13.19 2.31 1.38
N PHE A 75 14.24 3.08 1.65
CA PHE A 75 15.52 2.98 0.96
C PHE A 75 16.30 1.75 1.41
N LYS A 76 16.29 1.44 2.72
CA LYS A 76 16.90 0.22 3.28
C LYS A 76 16.42 -1.03 2.55
N TYR A 77 15.12 -1.14 2.32
CA TYR A 77 14.50 -2.28 1.64
C TYR A 77 14.43 -2.13 0.12
N ARG A 78 15.10 -1.10 -0.44
CA ARG A 78 15.17 -0.83 -1.89
C ARG A 78 13.78 -0.79 -2.56
N LEU A 79 12.76 -0.32 -1.83
CA LEU A 79 11.41 -0.15 -2.35
C LEU A 79 11.39 0.99 -3.37
N ALA A 80 10.47 0.91 -4.32
CA ALA A 80 10.25 1.96 -5.31
C ALA A 80 8.76 2.29 -5.46
N THR A 81 8.44 3.49 -5.91
CA THR A 81 7.07 3.89 -6.24
C THR A 81 7.10 4.76 -7.51
N TYR A 82 6.00 4.75 -8.25
CA TYR A 82 5.80 5.63 -9.40
C TYR A 82 5.21 7.00 -8.98
N GLN A 83 4.79 7.14 -7.72
CA GLN A 83 4.28 8.41 -7.20
C GLN A 83 5.39 9.45 -7.16
N GLN A 84 5.13 10.60 -7.79
CA GLN A 84 6.07 11.74 -7.83
C GLN A 84 6.02 12.60 -6.57
N THR A 85 4.94 12.49 -5.78
CA THR A 85 4.68 13.30 -4.59
C THR A 85 4.01 12.46 -3.51
N ALA A 86 4.26 12.83 -2.25
CA ALA A 86 3.59 12.28 -1.08
C ALA A 86 2.16 12.82 -0.91
N GLN A 87 1.75 13.87 -1.65
CA GLN A 87 0.37 14.34 -1.67
C GLN A 87 -0.42 13.65 -2.79
N VAL A 88 -1.49 12.95 -2.41
CA VAL A 88 -2.40 12.30 -3.36
C VAL A 88 -3.73 13.03 -3.38
N ILE A 89 -4.21 13.39 -4.57
CA ILE A 89 -5.56 13.91 -4.77
C ILE A 89 -6.43 12.73 -5.23
N THR A 90 -7.53 12.48 -4.53
CA THR A 90 -8.44 11.38 -4.89
C THR A 90 -9.24 11.71 -6.15
N ARG A 91 -9.70 10.66 -6.84
CA ARG A 91 -10.76 10.76 -7.85
C ARG A 91 -11.97 10.03 -7.30
N GLU A 92 -13.09 10.74 -7.16
CA GLU A 92 -14.34 10.19 -6.60
C GLU A 92 -14.17 9.55 -5.21
N GLY A 93 -13.33 10.17 -4.37
CA GLY A 93 -13.04 9.64 -3.04
C GLY A 93 -12.17 8.38 -3.04
N LYS A 94 -11.62 7.96 -4.18
CA LYS A 94 -10.76 6.77 -4.28
C LYS A 94 -9.34 7.15 -4.70
N ALA A 95 -8.38 6.35 -4.26
CA ALA A 95 -7.01 6.39 -4.75
C ALA A 95 -6.40 4.98 -4.76
N GLU A 96 -5.46 4.78 -5.67
CA GLU A 96 -4.61 3.59 -5.72
C GLU A 96 -3.16 4.02 -5.60
N LEU A 97 -2.41 3.33 -4.74
CA LEU A 97 -0.99 3.55 -4.55
C LEU A 97 -0.25 2.24 -4.73
N GLN A 98 0.86 2.28 -5.46
CA GLN A 98 1.65 1.09 -5.77
C GLN A 98 3.08 1.24 -5.27
N ILE A 99 3.54 0.21 -4.57
CA ILE A 99 4.92 0.06 -4.12
C ILE A 99 5.51 -1.16 -4.83
N LYS A 100 6.57 -0.93 -5.59
CA LYS A 100 7.36 -1.98 -6.22
C LYS A 100 8.39 -2.48 -5.23
N ILE A 101 8.28 -3.75 -4.89
CA ILE A 101 9.29 -4.52 -4.18
C ILE A 101 10.35 -4.93 -5.22
N PRO A 102 11.65 -4.72 -4.95
CA PRO A 102 12.70 -5.16 -5.85
C PRO A 102 12.67 -6.68 -5.95
N LYS A 103 12.54 -7.20 -7.18
CA LYS A 103 13.04 -8.54 -7.50
C LYS A 103 14.52 -8.37 -7.83
N SER A 104 15.41 -8.99 -7.07
CA SER A 104 16.82 -9.09 -7.48
C SER A 104 16.85 -9.77 -8.86
N MET A 105 17.23 -9.04 -9.91
CA MET A 105 17.61 -9.67 -11.17
C MET A 105 19.05 -10.15 -11.02
N GLN A 106 19.27 -11.45 -11.19
CA GLN A 106 20.60 -12.01 -11.30
C GLN A 106 21.16 -11.72 -12.69
N PHE A 107 22.37 -11.19 -12.74
CA PHE A 107 23.15 -11.03 -13.97
C PHE A 107 24.35 -11.95 -13.89
N MET A 108 24.45 -12.91 -14.83
CA MET A 108 25.64 -13.74 -14.98
C MET A 108 26.48 -13.18 -16.13
N ALA A 109 27.69 -12.72 -15.82
CA ALA A 109 28.71 -12.38 -16.80
C ALA A 109 29.80 -13.45 -16.78
N LYS A 110 30.11 -14.06 -17.93
CA LYS A 110 31.27 -14.95 -18.08
C LYS A 110 32.40 -14.19 -18.75
N LEU A 111 33.51 -14.00 -18.03
CA LEU A 111 34.77 -13.54 -18.60
C LEU A 111 35.59 -14.76 -19.03
N LYS A 112 36.00 -14.81 -20.30
CA LYS A 112 36.86 -15.87 -20.83
C LYS A 112 38.23 -15.27 -21.13
N SER A 113 39.28 -15.90 -20.62
CA SER A 113 40.68 -15.58 -20.94
C SER A 113 41.28 -16.75 -21.72
N GLU A 114 42.09 -16.48 -22.74
CA GLU A 114 42.80 -17.52 -23.52
C GLU A 114 43.89 -18.23 -22.71
N HIS A 115 44.21 -17.73 -21.51
CA HIS A 115 45.34 -18.18 -20.70
C HIS A 115 44.96 -18.70 -19.30
N HIS A 116 43.67 -18.76 -18.96
CA HIS A 116 43.19 -19.27 -17.67
C HIS A 116 42.06 -20.28 -17.83
N SER A 117 42.05 -21.30 -16.98
CA SER A 117 41.02 -22.35 -17.01
C SER A 117 39.70 -21.88 -16.38
N ASP A 118 38.56 -22.39 -16.88
CA ASP A 118 37.21 -22.04 -16.41
C ASP A 118 37.02 -22.19 -14.88
N SER A 119 37.79 -23.09 -14.23
CA SER A 119 37.74 -23.32 -12.78
C SER A 119 38.38 -22.20 -11.94
N GLU A 120 39.26 -21.37 -12.49
CA GLU A 120 39.91 -20.26 -11.77
C GLU A 120 39.07 -18.97 -11.81
N LEU A 121 38.12 -18.85 -12.75
CA LEU A 121 37.30 -17.66 -12.98
C LEU A 121 35.86 -17.78 -12.46
N GLY A 122 35.42 -18.98 -12.05
CA GLY A 122 34.05 -19.25 -11.61
C GLY A 122 33.67 -18.72 -10.22
N GLY A 123 34.58 -18.08 -9.49
CA GLY A 123 34.41 -17.70 -8.09
C GLY A 123 33.96 -16.26 -7.79
N LEU A 124 33.76 -15.39 -8.80
CA LEU A 124 33.60 -13.94 -8.55
C LEU A 124 32.18 -13.39 -8.56
N CYS A 125 31.14 -14.20 -8.79
CA CYS A 125 29.75 -13.73 -8.69
C CYS A 125 28.86 -14.83 -8.12
N HIS A 126 28.74 -14.87 -6.79
CA HIS A 126 27.59 -15.46 -6.11
C HIS A 126 26.89 -14.32 -5.38
N ASP A 127 25.97 -13.64 -6.08
CA ASP A 127 24.95 -12.85 -5.39
C ASP A 127 23.78 -13.81 -5.12
N GLU A 128 23.57 -14.11 -3.84
CA GLU A 128 22.41 -14.89 -3.38
C GLU A 128 21.11 -14.23 -3.86
N ASP A 129 20.22 -15.06 -4.38
CA ASP A 129 18.87 -14.68 -4.74
C ASP A 129 18.16 -14.08 -3.52
N CYS A 130 17.71 -12.83 -3.61
CA CYS A 130 16.99 -12.16 -2.54
C CYS A 130 15.80 -11.37 -3.09
N SER A 131 14.95 -12.02 -3.89
CA SER A 131 13.55 -11.57 -3.97
C SER A 131 12.90 -11.91 -2.63
N GLN A 132 12.96 -10.98 -1.69
CA GLN A 132 12.37 -11.17 -0.37
C GLN A 132 10.87 -10.88 -0.43
N GLU A 133 10.05 -11.86 -0.04
CA GLU A 133 8.65 -11.60 0.28
C GLU A 133 8.60 -10.54 1.41
N MET A 134 7.56 -9.70 1.42
CA MET A 134 7.41 -8.62 2.39
C MET A 134 6.10 -8.79 3.17
N ARG A 135 6.17 -8.67 4.49
CA ARG A 135 4.99 -8.41 5.31
C ARG A 135 4.66 -6.93 5.24
N VAL A 136 3.43 -6.62 4.86
CA VAL A 136 2.96 -5.24 4.63
C VAL A 136 1.67 -4.94 5.41
N THR A 137 1.57 -3.72 5.92
CA THR A 137 0.30 -3.18 6.43
C THR A 137 0.20 -1.70 6.16
N ALA A 138 -1.03 -1.19 6.21
CA ALA A 138 -1.32 0.22 5.98
C ALA A 138 -2.42 0.70 6.94
N ASN A 139 -2.28 1.94 7.39
CA ASN A 139 -3.28 2.63 8.22
C ASN A 139 -3.81 3.84 7.48
N LEU A 140 -5.12 4.06 7.53
CA LEU A 140 -5.78 5.22 6.91
C LEU A 140 -6.47 6.04 7.99
N ILE A 141 -5.93 7.22 8.29
CA ILE A 141 -6.35 8.02 9.44
C ILE A 141 -6.94 9.34 8.94
N GLU A 142 -8.21 9.63 9.25
CA GLU A 142 -8.81 10.95 9.02
C GLU A 142 -8.16 11.96 9.96
N VAL A 143 -7.65 13.06 9.40
CA VAL A 143 -6.87 14.04 10.16
C VAL A 143 -7.72 14.76 11.19
N GLU A 144 -8.91 15.22 10.80
CA GLU A 144 -9.75 16.09 11.64
C GLU A 144 -10.25 15.36 12.88
N LYS A 145 -10.65 14.10 12.73
CA LYS A 145 -11.23 13.28 13.81
C LYS A 145 -10.22 12.34 14.47
N GLU A 146 -9.00 12.29 13.96
CA GLU A 146 -7.96 11.30 14.32
C GLU A 146 -8.48 9.85 14.31
N LYS A 147 -9.42 9.57 13.41
CA LYS A 147 -10.10 8.28 13.33
C LYS A 147 -9.43 7.38 12.29
N ASP A 148 -9.14 6.14 12.69
CA ASP A 148 -8.65 5.09 11.79
C ASP A 148 -9.81 4.43 11.02
N TYR A 149 -9.51 4.05 9.78
CA TYR A 149 -10.44 3.47 8.80
C TYR A 149 -9.81 2.25 8.12
N PRO A 150 -9.47 1.18 8.87
CA PRO A 150 -8.81 -0.01 8.34
C PRO A 150 -9.66 -0.75 7.28
N GLU A 151 -10.98 -0.68 7.40
CA GLU A 151 -11.93 -1.30 6.46
C GLU A 151 -12.01 -0.56 5.10
N PHE A 152 -11.36 0.60 5.00
CA PHE A 152 -11.28 1.39 3.77
C PHE A 152 -9.90 1.33 3.10
N VAL A 153 -9.09 0.33 3.48
CA VAL A 153 -7.82 0.00 2.83
C VAL A 153 -7.83 -1.46 2.38
N PHE A 154 -7.65 -1.69 1.08
CA PHE A 154 -7.43 -3.02 0.53
C PHE A 154 -6.02 -3.16 -0.01
N THR A 155 -5.30 -4.14 0.50
CA THR A 155 -3.92 -4.46 0.10
C THR A 155 -3.95 -5.68 -0.79
N GLN A 156 -3.25 -5.64 -1.91
CA GLN A 156 -3.10 -6.79 -2.79
C GLN A 156 -1.75 -6.78 -3.47
N THR A 157 -1.28 -7.96 -3.87
CA THR A 157 0.07 -8.12 -4.40
C THR A 157 0.02 -8.84 -5.74
N GLN A 158 0.64 -8.26 -6.77
CA GLN A 158 0.84 -8.90 -8.06
C GLN A 158 2.32 -8.93 -8.40
N GLY A 159 2.90 -10.13 -8.35
CA GLY A 159 4.33 -10.31 -8.59
C GLY A 159 5.17 -9.51 -7.60
N SER A 160 5.80 -8.44 -8.06
CA SER A 160 6.66 -7.58 -7.23
C SER A 160 6.01 -6.24 -6.87
N VAL A 161 4.70 -6.09 -7.07
CA VAL A 161 3.99 -4.83 -6.82
C VAL A 161 2.92 -5.07 -5.76
N VAL A 162 3.01 -4.31 -4.67
CA VAL A 162 1.96 -4.21 -3.67
C VAL A 162 1.12 -2.98 -3.98
N SER A 163 -0.19 -3.18 -4.11
CA SER A 163 -1.16 -2.14 -4.39
C SER A 163 -2.04 -1.91 -3.16
N PHE A 164 -2.20 -0.65 -2.78
CA PHE A 164 -3.07 -0.18 -1.70
C PHE A 164 -4.21 0.61 -2.34
N MET A 165 -5.39 0.02 -2.35
CA MET A 165 -6.62 0.69 -2.78
C MET A 165 -7.28 1.30 -1.56
N VAL A 166 -7.51 2.60 -1.60
CA VAL A 166 -8.07 3.36 -0.48
C VAL A 166 -9.32 4.11 -0.92
N SER A 167 -10.34 4.08 -0.07
CA SER A 167 -11.63 4.74 -0.31
C SER A 167 -11.95 5.66 0.86
N MET A 168 -12.14 6.94 0.61
CA MET A 168 -12.38 7.91 1.67
C MET A 168 -13.88 8.01 1.94
N PRO A 169 -14.32 7.72 3.17
CA PRO A 169 -15.74 7.79 3.51
C PRO A 169 -16.27 9.23 3.47
N ASN A 170 -15.43 10.22 3.75
CA ASN A 170 -15.79 11.63 3.76
C ASN A 170 -14.77 12.48 2.97
N VAL A 171 -15.19 13.70 2.62
CA VAL A 171 -14.29 14.75 2.15
C VAL A 171 -13.41 15.20 3.31
N GLY A 172 -12.13 15.47 3.03
CA GLY A 172 -11.17 15.89 4.03
C GLY A 172 -9.77 15.35 3.77
N PHE A 173 -8.89 15.58 4.74
CA PHE A 173 -7.53 15.08 4.70
C PHE A 173 -7.38 13.77 5.47
N TYR A 174 -6.57 12.88 4.90
CA TYR A 174 -6.23 11.59 5.48
C TYR A 174 -4.73 11.36 5.46
N LYS A 175 -4.21 10.67 6.46
CA LYS A 175 -2.84 10.13 6.47
C LYS A 175 -2.93 8.66 6.06
N LEU A 176 -2.27 8.27 4.98
CA LEU A 176 -2.04 6.87 4.65
C LEU A 176 -0.61 6.52 5.02
N GLN A 177 -0.46 5.67 6.03
CA GLN A 177 0.85 5.26 6.55
C GLN A 177 1.10 3.82 6.14
N LEU A 178 2.23 3.58 5.49
CA LEU A 178 2.65 2.26 5.03
C LEU A 178 3.75 1.73 5.93
N TYR A 179 3.65 0.46 6.29
CA TYR A 179 4.62 -0.27 7.09
C TYR A 179 4.99 -1.56 6.37
N ALA A 180 6.27 -1.89 6.34
CA ALA A 180 6.74 -3.08 5.65
C ALA A 180 8.03 -3.61 6.25
N ILE A 181 8.17 -4.93 6.23
CA ILE A 181 9.39 -5.64 6.64
C ILE A 181 9.56 -6.92 5.81
N PRO A 182 10.78 -7.38 5.53
CA PRO A 182 10.99 -8.70 4.92
C PRO A 182 10.29 -9.83 5.70
N SER A 183 9.73 -10.81 5.01
CA SER A 183 8.99 -11.92 5.62
C SER A 183 9.87 -12.84 6.47
N ASN A 184 11.17 -12.89 6.20
CA ASN A 184 12.15 -13.63 6.99
C ASN A 184 12.62 -12.88 8.24
N ASP A 185 12.28 -11.59 8.37
CA ASP A 185 12.57 -10.81 9.58
C ASP A 185 11.60 -11.22 10.69
N THR A 186 12.13 -11.58 11.86
CA THR A 186 11.36 -12.08 13.01
C THR A 186 10.77 -10.96 13.88
N SER A 187 11.03 -9.70 13.55
CA SER A 187 10.51 -8.55 14.30
C SER A 187 8.99 -8.52 14.29
N GLN A 188 8.40 -8.27 15.45
CA GLN A 188 6.95 -8.15 15.61
C GLN A 188 6.42 -6.78 15.17
N GLN A 189 7.26 -5.75 15.23
CA GLN A 189 6.90 -4.40 14.82
C GLN A 189 7.34 -4.14 13.39
N LEU A 190 6.40 -3.73 12.54
CA LEU A 190 6.72 -3.31 11.18
C LEU A 190 7.19 -1.84 11.23
N PRO A 191 8.36 -1.52 10.67
CA PRO A 191 8.80 -0.13 10.57
C PRO A 191 7.97 0.62 9.53
N GLY A 192 7.75 1.91 9.77
CA GLY A 192 7.15 2.81 8.79
C GLY A 192 8.07 2.95 7.58
N VAL A 193 7.49 2.79 6.38
CA VAL A 193 8.22 2.93 5.11
C VAL A 193 7.76 4.14 4.30
N TYR A 194 6.50 4.56 4.41
CA TYR A 194 6.01 5.72 3.65
C TYR A 194 4.82 6.39 4.33
N ASN A 195 4.76 7.72 4.28
CA ASN A 195 3.59 8.50 4.69
C ASN A 195 3.06 9.30 3.50
N TYR A 196 1.79 9.10 3.14
CA TYR A 196 1.08 9.89 2.13
C TYR A 196 0.04 10.80 2.78
N LEU A 197 -0.01 12.07 2.35
CA LEU A 197 -1.15 12.92 2.64
C LEU A 197 -2.17 12.77 1.51
N VAL A 198 -3.33 12.19 1.82
CA VAL A 198 -4.42 12.10 0.87
C VAL A 198 -5.39 13.26 1.10
N ASN A 199 -5.68 14.00 0.03
CA ASN A 199 -6.67 15.08 0.01
C ASN A 199 -7.90 14.60 -0.78
N CYS A 200 -8.95 14.24 -0.03
CA CYS A 200 -10.24 13.90 -0.60
C CYS A 200 -11.07 15.17 -0.78
N LYS A 201 -11.26 15.62 -2.03
CA LYS A 201 -12.01 16.83 -2.34
C LYS A 201 -13.48 16.58 -2.67
N SER A 202 -13.82 15.34 -3.03
CA SER A 202 -15.18 14.91 -3.32
C SER A 202 -15.30 13.42 -3.05
N SER A 203 -16.49 13.00 -2.61
CA SER A 203 -16.91 11.60 -2.58
C SER A 203 -18.19 11.45 -3.40
N GLN A 204 -18.32 10.36 -4.14
CA GLN A 204 -19.55 10.04 -4.85
C GLN A 204 -20.18 8.77 -4.26
N GLY A 205 -21.47 8.84 -3.96
CA GLY A 205 -22.26 7.69 -3.52
C GLY A 205 -21.91 7.17 -2.12
N THR A 206 -22.46 6.01 -1.78
CA THR A 206 -22.17 5.30 -0.53
C THR A 206 -20.77 4.67 -0.61
N CYS A 207 -19.87 5.10 0.27
CA CYS A 207 -18.56 4.47 0.40
C CYS A 207 -18.71 3.11 1.10
N VAL A 208 -18.51 2.03 0.35
CA VAL A 208 -18.63 0.66 0.86
C VAL A 208 -17.27 0.17 1.37
N PRO A 209 -17.19 -0.42 2.57
CA PRO A 209 -15.97 -1.04 3.07
C PRO A 209 -15.44 -2.15 2.16
N TYR A 210 -14.13 -2.33 2.16
CA TYR A 210 -13.48 -3.51 1.59
C TYR A 210 -13.68 -4.72 2.52
N PRO A 211 -13.51 -5.95 2.01
CA PRO A 211 -13.51 -7.12 2.86
C PRO A 211 -12.36 -7.07 3.87
N LYS A 212 -12.60 -7.66 5.03
CA LYS A 212 -11.55 -7.95 6.00
C LYS A 212 -10.54 -8.91 5.36
N GLN A 213 -9.26 -8.61 5.51
CA GLN A 213 -8.15 -9.37 4.93
C GLN A 213 -7.42 -10.16 6.02
N TYR A 214 -7.30 -11.47 5.82
CA TYR A 214 -6.55 -12.36 6.71
C TYR A 214 -5.09 -12.49 6.28
N ALA A 215 -4.23 -13.04 7.14
CA ALA A 215 -2.79 -13.09 6.91
C ALA A 215 -2.42 -13.75 5.55
N GLN A 216 -2.98 -14.91 5.25
CA GLN A 216 -2.74 -15.61 3.97
C GLN A 216 -3.09 -14.80 2.72
N TRP A 217 -4.04 -13.84 2.80
CA TRP A 217 -4.33 -12.98 1.65
C TRP A 217 -3.10 -12.15 1.23
N LYS A 218 -2.29 -11.72 2.20
CA LYS A 218 -1.12 -10.88 1.95
C LYS A 218 0.06 -11.65 1.35
N GLU A 219 -0.03 -12.97 1.21
CA GLU A 219 1.00 -13.85 0.62
C GLU A 219 0.93 -13.90 -0.91
N GLY A 220 0.82 -12.73 -1.56
CA GLY A 220 0.84 -12.64 -3.03
C GLY A 220 -0.52 -12.77 -3.72
N CYS A 221 -1.63 -12.68 -2.98
CA CYS A 221 -2.95 -12.73 -3.60
C CYS A 221 -3.34 -11.40 -4.26
N TYR A 222 -4.16 -11.49 -5.30
CA TYR A 222 -4.65 -10.34 -6.08
C TYR A 222 -6.12 -10.50 -6.47
N MET A 223 -6.92 -9.44 -6.35
CA MET A 223 -8.34 -9.43 -6.72
C MET A 223 -8.59 -8.55 -7.94
N TRP A 224 -9.10 -9.12 -9.02
CA TRP A 224 -9.63 -8.33 -10.14
C TRP A 224 -11.08 -7.91 -9.90
N SER A 225 -11.90 -8.83 -9.38
CA SER A 225 -13.29 -8.57 -9.01
C SER A 225 -13.83 -9.68 -8.10
N PRO A 226 -14.77 -9.40 -7.19
CA PRO A 226 -15.19 -8.07 -6.72
C PRO A 226 -14.21 -7.50 -5.68
N LEU A 227 -14.05 -6.18 -5.63
CA LEU A 227 -13.35 -5.54 -4.51
C LEU A 227 -14.28 -5.26 -3.31
N CYS A 228 -15.56 -5.06 -3.58
CA CYS A 228 -16.60 -4.82 -2.57
C CYS A 228 -17.86 -5.59 -2.98
N ILE A 229 -18.62 -6.03 -1.99
CA ILE A 229 -19.94 -6.65 -2.17
C ILE A 229 -20.88 -5.96 -1.19
N HIS A 230 -21.97 -5.38 -1.69
CA HIS A 230 -22.98 -4.72 -0.86
C HIS A 230 -24.25 -4.49 -1.67
N LYS A 231 -25.42 -4.49 -1.01
CA LYS A 231 -26.72 -4.30 -1.67
C LYS A 231 -26.85 -3.01 -2.45
N SER A 232 -26.20 -1.94 -1.99
CA SER A 232 -26.22 -0.64 -2.69
C SER A 232 -25.52 -0.67 -4.05
N LEU A 233 -24.71 -1.70 -4.33
CA LEU A 233 -24.07 -1.87 -5.64
C LEU A 233 -25.02 -2.50 -6.67
N GLY A 234 -26.18 -3.00 -6.25
CA GLY A 234 -27.22 -3.51 -7.15
C GLY A 234 -26.84 -4.78 -7.91
N GLN A 235 -25.86 -5.56 -7.41
CA GLN A 235 -25.35 -6.77 -8.07
C GLN A 235 -25.73 -8.03 -7.27
N PRO A 236 -26.86 -8.69 -7.58
CA PRO A 236 -27.26 -9.92 -6.88
C PRO A 236 -26.41 -11.13 -7.24
N LYS A 237 -25.70 -11.08 -8.37
CA LYS A 237 -24.73 -12.08 -8.81
C LYS A 237 -23.40 -11.39 -9.03
N VAL A 238 -22.34 -11.97 -8.49
CA VAL A 238 -21.01 -11.36 -8.44
C VAL A 238 -19.99 -12.29 -9.05
N ASN A 239 -19.22 -11.75 -10.01
CA ASN A 239 -18.17 -12.49 -10.70
C ASN A 239 -16.85 -12.34 -9.96
N PHE A 240 -16.39 -13.44 -9.37
CA PHE A 240 -15.07 -13.57 -8.80
C PHE A 240 -14.05 -13.81 -9.91
N LYS A 241 -12.96 -13.06 -9.86
CA LYS A 241 -11.73 -13.30 -10.61
C LYS A 241 -10.58 -12.92 -9.69
N VAL A 242 -9.84 -13.92 -9.23
CA VAL A 242 -8.84 -13.77 -8.16
C VAL A 242 -7.60 -14.62 -8.45
N SER A 243 -6.43 -14.10 -8.09
CA SER A 243 -5.16 -14.83 -8.09
C SER A 243 -4.85 -15.24 -6.67
N ILE A 244 -4.76 -16.54 -6.43
CA ILE A 244 -4.36 -17.14 -5.16
C ILE A 244 -3.24 -18.14 -5.47
N PRO A 245 -1.96 -17.74 -5.32
CA PRO A 245 -0.83 -18.60 -5.61
C PRO A 245 -0.88 -19.89 -4.78
N LYS A 246 -0.45 -21.01 -5.35
CA LYS A 246 -0.33 -22.32 -4.67
C LYS A 246 -1.66 -22.96 -4.18
N ALA A 247 -2.82 -22.32 -4.34
CA ALA A 247 -4.08 -22.94 -4.00
C ALA A 247 -4.37 -24.14 -4.93
N GLU A 248 -4.90 -25.22 -4.35
CA GLU A 248 -5.40 -26.40 -5.07
C GLU A 248 -6.93 -26.34 -5.26
N ALA A 249 -7.65 -25.62 -4.40
CA ALA A 249 -9.07 -25.36 -4.55
C ALA A 249 -9.45 -24.02 -3.89
N VAL A 250 -10.45 -23.34 -4.46
CA VAL A 250 -10.96 -22.07 -3.94
C VAL A 250 -12.48 -22.11 -3.91
N ALA A 251 -13.07 -21.60 -2.84
CA ALA A 251 -14.51 -21.55 -2.67
C ALA A 251 -14.95 -20.22 -2.04
N VAL A 252 -16.10 -19.75 -2.49
CA VAL A 252 -16.84 -18.67 -1.85
C VAL A 252 -17.94 -19.30 -1.00
N VAL A 253 -18.03 -18.90 0.27
CA VAL A 253 -19.00 -19.44 1.21
C VAL A 253 -19.89 -18.34 1.72
N THR A 254 -21.20 -18.58 1.75
CA THR A 254 -22.20 -17.65 2.31
C THR A 254 -23.36 -18.47 2.87
N ASP A 255 -23.74 -18.21 4.12
CA ASP A 255 -24.84 -18.93 4.79
C ASP A 255 -24.71 -20.47 4.72
N SER A 256 -23.49 -20.98 4.92
CA SER A 256 -23.13 -22.41 4.77
C SER A 256 -23.23 -23.00 3.36
N GLU A 257 -23.63 -22.23 2.35
CA GLU A 257 -23.57 -22.64 0.95
C GLU A 257 -22.17 -22.42 0.38
N TRP A 258 -21.62 -23.47 -0.24
CA TRP A 258 -20.29 -23.46 -0.86
C TRP A 258 -20.41 -23.36 -2.38
N THR A 259 -19.74 -22.35 -2.95
CA THR A 259 -19.59 -22.21 -4.41
C THR A 259 -18.11 -22.32 -4.76
N HIS A 260 -17.71 -23.44 -5.39
CA HIS A 260 -16.33 -23.64 -5.82
C HIS A 260 -16.03 -22.83 -7.09
N LEU A 261 -14.90 -22.12 -7.07
CA LEU A 261 -14.41 -21.40 -8.24
C LEU A 261 -13.64 -22.35 -9.16
N GLN A 262 -13.65 -22.06 -10.44
CA GLN A 262 -12.94 -22.80 -11.47
C GLN A 262 -11.56 -22.17 -11.70
N SER A 263 -10.54 -23.01 -11.85
CA SER A 263 -9.20 -22.54 -12.24
C SER A 263 -9.11 -22.42 -13.76
N VAL A 264 -8.93 -21.19 -14.26
CA VAL A 264 -8.77 -20.94 -15.70
C VAL A 264 -7.33 -21.17 -16.14
N GLN A 265 -6.39 -20.89 -15.24
CA GLN A 265 -4.95 -21.11 -15.39
C GLN A 265 -4.33 -21.20 -13.99
N PRO A 266 -3.11 -21.77 -13.83
CA PRO A 266 -2.49 -21.96 -12.53
C PRO A 266 -2.53 -20.70 -11.66
N GLY A 267 -3.13 -20.83 -10.47
CA GLY A 267 -3.27 -19.75 -9.49
C GLY A 267 -4.39 -18.74 -9.76
N ILE A 268 -5.08 -18.78 -10.92
CA ILE A 268 -6.20 -17.87 -11.22
C ILE A 268 -7.53 -18.61 -11.16
N TRP A 269 -8.44 -18.08 -10.35
CA TRP A 269 -9.74 -18.66 -10.04
C TRP A 269 -10.86 -17.72 -10.44
N THR A 270 -11.90 -18.27 -11.06
CA THR A 270 -13.09 -17.53 -11.50
C THR A 270 -14.38 -18.25 -11.20
N GLY A 271 -15.45 -17.50 -10.95
CA GLY A 271 -16.79 -18.06 -10.83
C GLY A 271 -17.82 -17.01 -10.48
N GLU A 272 -19.06 -17.23 -10.89
CA GLU A 272 -20.20 -16.38 -10.52
C GLU A 272 -20.83 -16.91 -9.24
N VAL A 273 -21.11 -16.02 -8.28
CA VAL A 273 -21.72 -16.37 -7.00
C VAL A 273 -22.97 -15.51 -6.79
N GLU A 274 -24.08 -16.16 -6.45
CA GLU A 274 -25.33 -15.47 -6.12
C GLU A 274 -25.34 -15.03 -4.66
N VAL A 275 -25.24 -13.72 -4.43
CA VAL A 275 -25.20 -13.10 -3.10
C VAL A 275 -26.47 -12.31 -2.77
N GLY A 276 -27.29 -11.99 -3.77
CA GLY A 276 -28.45 -11.10 -3.63
C GLY A 276 -29.48 -11.57 -2.62
N LYS A 277 -29.66 -12.89 -2.50
CA LYS A 277 -30.59 -13.51 -1.54
C LYS A 277 -30.19 -13.31 -0.06
N TYR A 278 -28.98 -12.81 0.21
CA TYR A 278 -28.40 -12.70 1.56
C TYR A 278 -28.23 -11.27 2.09
N PHE A 279 -28.41 -10.23 1.26
CA PHE A 279 -28.09 -8.83 1.59
C PHE A 279 -28.78 -8.22 2.83
N ASP A 280 -29.91 -8.78 3.27
CA ASP A 280 -30.65 -8.28 4.44
C ASP A 280 -30.68 -9.29 5.60
N ARG A 281 -29.82 -10.31 5.54
CA ARG A 281 -29.75 -11.39 6.54
C ARG A 281 -28.61 -11.22 7.54
N GLY A 282 -27.76 -10.19 7.37
CA GLY A 282 -26.54 -10.02 8.16
C GLY A 282 -25.52 -11.15 7.93
N CYS A 283 -25.62 -11.84 6.81
CA CYS A 283 -24.71 -12.91 6.42
C CYS A 283 -23.35 -12.34 6.02
N LYS A 284 -22.34 -13.21 6.07
CA LYS A 284 -21.00 -12.92 5.57
C LYS A 284 -20.72 -13.71 4.32
N VAL A 285 -19.98 -13.11 3.39
CA VAL A 285 -19.40 -13.82 2.25
C VAL A 285 -17.92 -14.01 2.54
N THR A 286 -17.42 -15.24 2.52
CA THR A 286 -15.99 -15.51 2.70
C THR A 286 -15.38 -16.10 1.45
N LEU A 287 -14.17 -15.65 1.10
CA LEU A 287 -13.33 -16.28 0.08
C LEU A 287 -12.31 -17.16 0.80
N ASN A 288 -12.29 -18.45 0.45
CA ASN A 288 -11.48 -19.45 1.13
C ASN A 288 -10.64 -20.23 0.14
N ALA A 289 -9.45 -20.63 0.56
CA ALA A 289 -8.53 -21.44 -0.24
C ALA A 289 -8.04 -22.67 0.52
N ASN A 290 -7.90 -23.78 -0.22
CA ASN A 290 -7.23 -24.98 0.21
C ASN A 290 -5.88 -25.07 -0.52
N TYR A 291 -4.81 -25.35 0.21
CA TYR A 291 -3.43 -25.40 -0.29
C TYR A 291 -2.88 -26.84 -0.36
N GLY A 292 -3.76 -27.84 -0.43
CA GLY A 292 -3.41 -29.25 -0.43
C GLY A 292 -3.43 -29.91 0.95
N GLY A 293 -3.11 -31.21 0.98
CA GLY A 293 -3.22 -32.04 2.17
C GLY A 293 -4.65 -32.50 2.43
N ASP A 294 -5.24 -32.05 3.53
CA ASP A 294 -6.65 -32.33 3.83
C ASP A 294 -7.57 -31.47 2.96
N ARG A 295 -8.32 -32.12 2.08
CA ARG A 295 -9.26 -31.46 1.14
C ARG A 295 -10.42 -30.74 1.82
N THR A 296 -10.62 -30.93 3.12
CA THR A 296 -11.67 -30.26 3.91
C THR A 296 -11.16 -29.00 4.63
N ASN A 297 -9.84 -28.81 4.71
CA ASN A 297 -9.25 -27.68 5.42
C ASN A 297 -9.12 -26.45 4.51
N TYR A 298 -9.89 -25.40 4.78
CA TYR A 298 -9.84 -24.16 4.01
C TYR A 298 -9.42 -22.99 4.90
N ALA A 299 -8.44 -22.22 4.45
CA ALA A 299 -8.07 -20.95 5.06
C ALA A 299 -8.97 -19.84 4.51
N THR A 300 -9.58 -19.07 5.40
CA THR A 300 -10.30 -17.84 5.03
C THR A 300 -9.30 -16.76 4.67
N LEU A 301 -9.44 -16.19 3.47
CA LEU A 301 -8.58 -15.13 2.95
C LEU A 301 -9.25 -13.76 3.09
N LEU A 302 -10.51 -13.67 2.68
CA LEU A 302 -11.32 -12.45 2.70
C LEU A 302 -12.69 -12.70 3.34
N GLU A 303 -13.22 -11.71 4.04
CA GLU A 303 -14.57 -11.70 4.62
C GLU A 303 -15.30 -10.39 4.29
N TYR A 304 -16.39 -10.47 3.54
CA TYR A 304 -17.28 -9.35 3.23
C TYR A 304 -18.48 -9.36 4.19
N ASN A 305 -18.81 -8.19 4.73
CA ASN A 305 -20.10 -7.96 5.40
C ASN A 305 -21.05 -7.39 4.36
N ILE A 306 -22.14 -8.10 4.06
CA ILE A 306 -23.03 -7.80 2.92
C ILE A 306 -24.43 -7.40 3.34
#